data_AF-A0A3D4NMX8-F1
#
_entry.id   AF-A0A3D4NMX8-F1
#
_cell.length_a   1.000
_cell.length_b   1.000
_cell.length_c   1.000
_cell.angle_alpha   90.00
_cell.angle_beta   90.00
_cell.angle_gamma   90.00
#
_symmetry.space_group_name_H-M   'P 1'
#
loop_
_entity.id
_entity.type
_entity.pdbx_description
1 polymer ?
#
loop_
_entity_poly.entity_id
_entity_poly.type
_entity_poly.pdbx_seq_one_letter_code
_entity_poly.pdbx_strand_id
1 'polypeptide(L)'
;LGPLTTDIAPGYDHITSGIGAAMIGWFGCAMLCYVTPKEHLGLPNKDDVKTGIITYKIAAHAADLAKGHPGAQIRDNALSKARFEFRWEDQFNLGLDPDTARSYHDETLPKDSAKVAHFCSMCGPKFCSMK
;
A
#
# COMPACT_ATOMS: atom_id res chain seq x y z
N LEU A 1 12.62 16.20 1.54
CA LEU A 1 11.44 15.92 2.38
C LEU A 1 10.24 15.92 1.44
N GLY A 2 9.58 14.78 1.21
CA GLY A 2 8.69 14.62 0.04
C GLY A 2 9.45 14.39 -1.27
N PRO A 3 9.29 15.26 -2.30
CA PRO A 3 8.64 16.58 -2.25
C PRO A 3 7.11 16.53 -2.33
N LEU A 4 6.43 17.47 -1.64
CA LEU A 4 5.01 17.74 -1.86
C LEU A 4 4.82 18.26 -3.29
N THR A 5 3.93 17.62 -4.06
CA THR A 5 3.67 18.03 -5.44
C THR A 5 2.60 19.12 -5.55
N THR A 6 1.91 19.43 -4.45
CA THR A 6 0.87 20.45 -4.37
C THR A 6 0.61 20.83 -2.92
N ASP A 7 0.19 22.08 -2.69
CA ASP A 7 -0.01 22.66 -1.36
C ASP A 7 -1.50 22.73 -0.94
N ILE A 8 -2.42 22.28 -1.80
CA ILE A 8 -3.88 22.50 -1.61
C ILE A 8 -4.58 21.40 -0.81
N ALA A 9 -3.83 20.48 -0.19
CA ALA A 9 -4.41 19.30 0.49
C ALA A 9 -3.83 19.03 1.88
N PRO A 10 -3.80 20.03 2.80
CA PRO A 10 -3.41 19.79 4.19
C PRO A 10 -4.32 18.73 4.82
N GLY A 11 -3.74 17.80 5.58
CA GLY A 11 -4.42 16.57 6.02
C GLY A 11 -4.12 15.35 5.14
N TYR A 12 -3.64 15.59 3.92
CA TYR A 12 -3.30 14.55 2.94
C TYR A 12 -1.88 14.70 2.41
N ASP A 13 -1.00 15.40 3.13
CA ASP A 13 0.35 15.69 2.67
C ASP A 13 1.24 14.45 2.55
N HIS A 14 0.94 13.39 3.30
CA HIS A 14 1.53 12.07 3.06
C HIS A 14 1.29 11.56 1.62
N ILE A 15 0.14 11.87 1.01
CA ILE A 15 -0.20 11.52 -0.37
C ILE A 15 0.47 12.48 -1.36
N THR A 16 0.31 13.79 -1.16
CA THR A 16 0.90 14.81 -2.04
C THR A 16 2.41 14.64 -2.14
N SER A 17 3.05 14.35 -1.01
CA SER A 17 4.48 14.09 -0.93
C SER A 17 4.87 12.68 -1.36
N GLY A 18 4.02 11.67 -1.16
CA GLY A 18 4.26 10.30 -1.61
C GLY A 18 4.42 10.21 -3.13
N ILE A 19 3.67 11.02 -3.89
CA ILE A 19 3.80 11.14 -5.35
C ILE A 19 5.21 11.63 -5.71
N GLY A 20 5.62 12.77 -5.17
CA GLY A 20 6.93 13.35 -5.45
C GLY A 20 8.07 12.46 -4.93
N ALA A 21 7.89 11.82 -3.77
CA ALA A 21 8.84 10.89 -3.18
C ALA A 21 9.10 9.67 -4.07
N ALA A 22 8.05 9.09 -4.67
CA ALA A 22 8.20 8.00 -5.63
C ALA A 22 8.96 8.45 -6.89
N MET A 23 8.64 9.64 -7.43
CA MET A 23 9.31 10.20 -8.61
C MET A 23 10.79 10.48 -8.34
N ILE A 24 11.11 11.22 -7.28
CA ILE A 24 12.50 11.57 -6.98
C ILE A 24 13.31 10.35 -6.51
N GLY A 25 12.65 9.39 -5.85
CA GLY A 25 13.22 8.09 -5.54
C GLY A 25 13.61 7.31 -6.80
N TRP A 26 12.71 7.27 -7.79
CA TRP A 26 13.00 6.68 -9.10
C TRP A 26 14.19 7.36 -9.78
N PHE A 27 14.28 8.70 -9.69
CA PHE A 27 15.40 9.47 -10.24
C PHE A 27 16.71 9.36 -9.43
N GLY A 28 16.75 8.55 -8.38
CA GLY A 28 17.99 8.19 -7.68
C GLY A 28 18.15 8.78 -6.28
N CYS A 29 17.10 9.37 -5.69
CA CYS A 29 17.15 9.78 -4.28
C CYS A 29 17.33 8.54 -3.39
N ALA A 30 18.41 8.54 -2.58
CA ALA A 30 18.79 7.38 -1.78
C ALA A 30 17.98 7.21 -0.48
N MET A 31 17.38 8.29 0.02
CA MET A 31 16.62 8.27 1.28
C MET A 31 15.46 9.26 1.22
N LEU A 32 14.26 8.78 1.55
CA LEU A 32 13.04 9.56 1.57
C LEU A 32 12.61 9.81 3.02
N CYS A 33 12.70 11.06 3.48
CA CYS A 33 12.10 11.43 4.76
C CYS A 33 10.58 11.52 4.60
N TYR A 34 9.87 10.76 5.42
CA TYR A 34 8.40 10.68 5.40
C TYR A 34 7.73 12.00 5.78
N VAL A 35 6.47 12.11 5.37
CA VAL A 35 5.55 13.20 5.71
C VAL A 35 4.28 12.54 6.23
N THR A 36 3.77 13.02 7.34
CA THR A 36 2.57 12.45 7.98
C THR A 36 1.30 13.12 7.46
N PRO A 37 0.10 12.56 7.69
CA PRO A 37 -1.16 13.25 7.38
C PRO A 37 -1.30 14.63 8.06
N LYS A 38 -0.71 14.80 9.25
CA LYS A 38 -0.78 16.04 10.04
C LYS A 38 0.32 17.05 9.74
N GLU A 39 1.14 16.83 8.71
CA GLU A 39 2.07 17.86 8.27
C GLU A 39 1.32 19.19 8.05
N HIS A 40 1.94 20.30 8.46
CA HIS A 40 1.36 21.64 8.46
C HIS A 40 0.12 21.85 9.37
N LEU A 41 -0.31 20.84 10.13
CA LEU A 41 -1.52 20.91 10.99
C LEU A 41 -1.24 20.68 12.47
N GLY A 42 -0.25 19.85 12.82
CA GLY A 42 0.10 19.61 14.22
C GLY A 42 1.00 18.40 14.42
N LEU A 43 1.21 18.04 15.69
CA LEU A 43 2.03 16.87 16.03
C LEU A 43 1.31 15.56 15.64
N PRO A 44 1.99 14.63 14.95
CA PRO A 44 1.40 13.34 14.58
C PRO A 44 1.19 12.46 15.82
N ASN A 45 0.09 11.71 15.82
CA ASN A 45 -0.15 10.62 16.76
C ASN A 45 0.41 9.28 16.21
N LYS A 46 0.17 8.19 16.93
CA LYS A 46 0.64 6.84 16.55
C LYS A 46 0.14 6.40 15.16
N ASP A 47 -1.12 6.68 14.84
CA ASP A 47 -1.73 6.25 13.58
C ASP A 47 -1.25 7.11 12.40
N ASP A 48 -1.02 8.41 12.64
CA ASP A 48 -0.41 9.32 11.67
C ASP A 48 1.00 8.87 11.30
N VAL A 49 1.79 8.42 12.30
CA VAL A 49 3.13 7.86 12.10
C VAL A 49 3.07 6.56 11.29
N LYS A 50 2.18 5.62 11.65
CA LYS A 50 1.98 4.38 10.89
C LYS A 50 1.64 4.69 9.43
N THR A 51 0.69 5.61 9.21
CA THR A 51 0.23 6.03 7.88
C THR A 51 1.37 6.62 7.05
N GLY A 52 2.16 7.54 7.62
CA GLY A 52 3.33 8.12 6.95
C GLY A 52 4.37 7.06 6.57
N ILE A 53 4.68 6.13 7.48
CA ILE A 53 5.67 5.06 7.24
C ILE A 53 5.19 4.14 6.11
N ILE A 54 3.95 3.65 6.16
CA ILE A 54 3.42 2.76 5.12
C ILE A 54 3.38 3.48 3.77
N THR A 55 2.95 4.74 3.73
CA THR A 55 2.92 5.56 2.51
C THR A 55 4.32 5.68 1.88
N TYR A 56 5.34 5.95 2.68
CA TYR A 56 6.70 6.09 2.17
C TYR A 56 7.38 4.76 1.85
N LYS A 57 6.99 3.65 2.50
CA LYS A 57 7.39 2.31 2.05
C LYS A 57 6.81 1.96 0.68
N ILE A 58 5.58 2.38 0.39
CA ILE A 58 4.98 2.24 -0.95
C ILE A 58 5.77 3.09 -1.95
N ALA A 59 6.02 4.37 -1.65
CA ALA A 59 6.76 5.26 -2.54
C ALA A 59 8.19 4.76 -2.84
N ALA A 60 8.91 4.29 -1.81
CA ALA A 60 10.24 3.71 -1.96
C ALA A 60 10.22 2.43 -2.80
N HIS A 61 9.28 1.52 -2.54
CA HIS A 61 9.13 0.28 -3.32
C HIS A 61 8.77 0.57 -4.78
N ALA A 62 7.87 1.53 -5.02
CA ALA A 62 7.52 1.98 -6.38
C ALA A 62 8.74 2.55 -7.12
N ALA A 63 9.58 3.33 -6.44
CA ALA A 63 10.84 3.81 -6.98
C ALA A 63 11.80 2.66 -7.31
N ASP A 64 11.94 1.67 -6.44
CA ASP A 64 12.80 0.50 -6.69
C ASP A 64 12.30 -0.36 -7.86
N LEU A 65 10.99 -0.53 -8.02
CA LEU A 65 10.39 -1.15 -9.21
C LEU A 65 10.73 -0.36 -10.48
N ALA A 66 10.55 0.96 -10.47
CA ALA A 66 10.82 1.82 -11.62
C ALA A 66 12.32 1.87 -11.99
N LYS A 67 13.21 1.71 -11.00
CA LYS A 67 14.66 1.55 -11.20
C LYS A 67 15.06 0.16 -11.70
N GLY A 68 14.15 -0.81 -11.68
CA GLY A 68 14.49 -2.21 -11.96
C GLY A 68 15.43 -2.82 -10.92
N HIS A 69 15.30 -2.41 -9.64
CA HIS A 69 16.16 -2.92 -8.57
C HIS A 69 16.00 -4.45 -8.46
N PRO A 70 17.10 -5.23 -8.44
CA PRO A 70 17.04 -6.68 -8.29
C PRO A 70 16.20 -7.10 -7.08
N GLY A 71 15.24 -7.98 -7.31
CA GLY A 71 14.37 -8.54 -6.26
C GLY A 71 13.12 -7.72 -5.92
N ALA A 72 13.01 -6.44 -6.31
CA ALA A 72 11.83 -5.63 -6.00
C ALA A 72 10.55 -6.28 -6.55
N GLN A 73 10.58 -6.72 -7.81
CA GLN A 73 9.43 -7.32 -8.49
C GLN A 73 9.01 -8.69 -7.92
N ILE A 74 9.86 -9.38 -7.16
CA ILE A 74 9.54 -10.71 -6.60
C ILE A 74 8.34 -10.62 -5.67
N ARG A 75 8.29 -9.58 -4.84
CA ARG A 75 7.18 -9.38 -3.89
C ARG A 75 5.87 -9.12 -4.62
N ASP A 76 5.87 -8.26 -5.63
CA ASP A 76 4.69 -7.95 -6.45
C ASP A 76 4.16 -9.18 -7.16
N ASN A 77 5.06 -9.99 -7.73
CA ASN A 77 4.69 -11.23 -8.41
C ASN A 77 4.12 -12.26 -7.43
N ALA A 78 4.72 -12.41 -6.24
CA ALA A 78 4.23 -13.33 -5.21
C ALA A 78 2.84 -12.93 -4.72
N LEU A 79 2.61 -11.65 -4.44
CA LEU A 79 1.32 -11.12 -3.99
C LEU A 79 0.27 -11.24 -5.09
N SER A 80 0.63 -10.91 -6.34
CA SER A 80 -0.27 -11.02 -7.49
C SER A 80 -0.66 -12.47 -7.77
N LYS A 81 0.27 -13.41 -7.64
CA LYS A 81 -0.01 -14.85 -7.73
C LYS A 81 -0.95 -15.31 -6.62
N ALA A 82 -0.69 -14.91 -5.36
CA ALA A 82 -1.58 -15.21 -4.24
C ALA A 82 -3.00 -14.68 -4.46
N ARG A 83 -3.12 -13.45 -5.01
CA ARG A 83 -4.40 -12.84 -5.38
C ARG A 83 -5.16 -13.62 -6.43
N PHE A 84 -4.48 -14.01 -7.51
CA PHE A 84 -5.09 -14.77 -8.60
C PHE A 84 -5.52 -16.17 -8.16
N GLU A 85 -4.72 -16.82 -7.31
CA GLU A 85 -5.01 -18.17 -6.78
C GLU A 85 -5.95 -18.14 -5.56
N PHE A 86 -6.51 -16.98 -5.20
CA PHE A 86 -7.38 -16.79 -4.03
C PHE A 86 -6.78 -17.29 -2.71
N ARG A 87 -5.45 -17.24 -2.58
CA ARG A 87 -4.72 -17.52 -1.33
C ARG A 87 -4.74 -16.27 -0.44
N TRP A 88 -5.92 -15.97 0.12
CA TRP A 88 -6.18 -14.74 0.88
C TRP A 88 -5.17 -14.48 2.00
N GLU A 89 -4.87 -15.51 2.80
CA GLU A 89 -3.90 -15.40 3.90
C GLU A 89 -2.50 -15.01 3.41
N ASP A 90 -2.04 -15.65 2.33
CA ASP A 90 -0.75 -15.32 1.73
C ASP A 90 -0.75 -13.91 1.16
N GLN A 91 -1.85 -13.49 0.52
CA GLN A 91 -2.00 -12.13 0.02
C GLN A 91 -1.91 -11.09 1.16
N PHE A 92 -2.57 -11.33 2.30
CA PHE A 92 -2.50 -10.41 3.44
C PHE A 92 -1.08 -10.34 4.00
N ASN A 93 -0.46 -11.50 4.24
CA ASN A 93 0.87 -11.59 4.84
C ASN A 93 1.98 -11.01 3.95
N LEU A 94 1.78 -11.03 2.62
CA LEU A 94 2.69 -10.38 1.66
C LEU A 94 2.48 -8.86 1.56
N GLY A 95 1.33 -8.34 2.04
CA GLY A 95 1.02 -6.90 2.07
C GLY A 95 1.99 -6.10 2.94
N LEU A 96 2.05 -4.78 2.72
CA LEU A 96 2.89 -3.89 3.53
C LEU A 96 2.33 -3.65 4.94
N ASP A 97 1.02 -3.83 5.10
CA ASP A 97 0.29 -3.73 6.36
C ASP A 97 -0.76 -4.86 6.44
N PRO A 98 -0.34 -6.08 6.81
CA PRO A 98 -1.19 -7.27 6.80
C PRO A 98 -2.45 -7.13 7.67
N ASP A 99 -2.36 -6.45 8.80
CA ASP A 99 -3.47 -6.24 9.74
C ASP A 99 -4.60 -5.46 9.07
N THR A 100 -4.26 -4.35 8.38
CA THR A 100 -5.22 -3.53 7.65
C THR A 100 -5.82 -4.27 6.46
N ALA A 101 -5.00 -5.03 5.71
CA ALA A 101 -5.50 -5.81 4.57
C ALA A 101 -6.53 -6.86 5.01
N ARG A 102 -6.26 -7.54 6.13
CA ARG A 102 -7.17 -8.51 6.74
C ARG A 102 -8.44 -7.85 7.26
N SER A 103 -8.31 -6.75 8.01
CA SER A 103 -9.47 -6.05 8.58
C SER A 103 -10.43 -5.58 7.50
N TYR A 104 -9.94 -4.99 6.41
CA TYR A 104 -10.79 -4.50 5.31
C TYR A 104 -11.51 -5.61 4.56
N HIS A 105 -10.89 -6.78 4.38
CA HIS A 105 -11.58 -7.93 3.85
C HIS A 105 -12.70 -8.40 4.80
N ASP A 106 -12.38 -8.48 6.10
CA ASP A 106 -13.25 -9.07 7.12
C ASP A 106 -14.41 -8.16 7.54
N GLU A 107 -14.33 -6.86 7.26
CA GLU A 107 -15.46 -5.94 7.39
C GLU A 107 -16.71 -6.41 6.63
N THR A 108 -16.52 -7.12 5.51
CA THR A 108 -17.63 -7.62 4.68
C THR A 108 -17.71 -9.14 4.60
N LEU A 109 -16.58 -9.83 4.75
CA LEU A 109 -16.48 -11.30 4.66
C LEU A 109 -15.70 -11.88 5.85
N PRO A 110 -16.22 -11.78 7.09
CA PRO A 110 -15.47 -12.13 8.30
C PRO A 110 -15.25 -13.63 8.50
N LYS A 111 -16.04 -14.49 7.85
CA LYS A 111 -15.99 -15.94 8.06
C LYS A 111 -14.69 -16.53 7.51
N ASP A 112 -14.10 -17.49 8.21
CA ASP A 112 -12.88 -18.18 7.76
C ASP A 112 -13.06 -18.86 6.39
N SER A 113 -14.27 -19.32 6.07
CA SER A 113 -14.59 -19.88 4.75
C SER A 113 -14.43 -18.86 3.60
N ALA A 114 -14.47 -17.56 3.88
CA ALA A 114 -14.20 -16.54 2.88
C ALA A 114 -12.70 -16.44 2.52
N LYS A 115 -11.79 -16.89 3.40
CA LYS A 115 -10.33 -16.90 3.15
C LYS A 115 -9.88 -17.95 2.15
N VAL A 116 -10.80 -18.79 1.70
CA VAL A 116 -10.62 -19.75 0.61
C VAL A 116 -11.64 -19.54 -0.52
N ALA A 117 -12.39 -18.42 -0.49
CA ALA A 117 -13.40 -18.14 -1.49
C ALA A 117 -12.76 -17.59 -2.78
N HIS A 118 -13.26 -18.07 -3.92
CA HIS A 118 -12.83 -17.61 -5.26
C HIS A 118 -13.55 -16.32 -5.69
N PHE A 119 -13.71 -15.38 -4.75
CA PHE A 119 -14.29 -14.04 -4.96
C PHE A 119 -14.10 -13.18 -3.71
N CYS A 120 -14.28 -11.87 -3.84
CA CYS A 120 -14.48 -10.94 -2.73
C CYS A 120 -15.85 -10.27 -2.81
N SER A 121 -16.18 -9.42 -1.83
CA SER A 121 -17.44 -8.69 -1.77
C SER A 121 -17.63 -7.68 -2.91
N MET A 122 -16.56 -7.21 -3.56
CA MET A 122 -16.68 -6.24 -4.66
C MET A 122 -17.42 -6.79 -5.89
N CYS A 123 -17.16 -8.04 -6.28
CA CYS A 123 -17.79 -8.64 -7.47
C CYS A 123 -18.72 -9.82 -7.12
N GLY A 124 -18.56 -10.40 -5.92
CA GLY A 124 -19.31 -11.57 -5.50
C GLY A 124 -19.00 -12.83 -6.33
N PRO A 125 -19.70 -13.95 -6.03
CA PRO A 125 -19.36 -15.27 -6.56
C PRO A 125 -19.61 -15.46 -8.06
N LYS A 126 -20.39 -14.57 -8.69
CA LYS A 126 -20.84 -14.70 -10.08
C LYS A 126 -20.07 -13.81 -11.07
N PHE A 127 -19.45 -12.74 -10.60
CA PHE A 127 -18.85 -11.71 -11.48
C PHE A 127 -17.36 -11.48 -11.22
N CYS A 128 -16.71 -12.33 -10.42
CA CYS A 128 -15.27 -12.23 -10.22
C CYS A 128 -14.53 -12.60 -11.52
N SER A 129 -13.76 -11.65 -12.06
CA SER A 129 -13.02 -11.81 -13.32
C SER A 129 -11.77 -12.69 -13.23
N MET A 130 -11.33 -13.01 -12.02
CA MET A 130 -10.16 -13.87 -11.77
C MET A 130 -10.54 -15.34 -11.55
N LYS A 131 -11.84 -15.66 -11.57
CA LYS A 131 -12.35 -17.02 -11.39
C LYS A 131 -12.36 -17.80 -12.71
#